data_AF-A0A2V6CLB9-F1
#
_entry.id   AF-A0A2V6CLB9-F1
#
_cell.length_a   1.000
_cell.length_b   1.000
_cell.length_c   1.000
_cell.angle_alpha   90.00
_cell.angle_beta   90.00
_cell.angle_gamma   90.00
#
_symmetry.space_group_name_H-M   'P 1'
#
loop_
_entity.id
_entity.type
_entity.pdbx_description
1 polymer ?
#
loop_
_entity_poly.entity_id
_entity_poly.type
_entity_poly.pdbx_seq_one_letter_code
_entity_poly.pdbx_strand_id
1 'polypeptide(L)'
;MTSGITPEEFSELTSLVGHAVWQIQVLERVLASYLVMVHQIKTHTARTEIETMFVKTAKHTLGQLFSVIRKTGEGPESLLPRLERFIVERNWLVHRSRHENRRDLYSSAKRTSLRQRLCATADEALSLMKAFQQATENHLIGRGMTKAEIEARAKQIRKEWRESA
;
A
#
# COMPACT_ATOMS: atom_id res chain seq x y z
N MET A 1 29.29 -29.92 -0.57
CA MET A 1 28.20 -29.10 -1.12
C MET A 1 27.13 -28.99 -0.05
N THR A 2 26.95 -27.83 0.56
CA THR A 2 25.99 -27.60 1.63
C THR A 2 24.57 -27.64 1.06
N SER A 3 23.93 -28.81 1.13
CA SER A 3 22.57 -29.04 0.66
C SER A 3 21.57 -28.53 1.69
N GLY A 4 21.36 -27.20 1.73
CA GLY A 4 20.38 -26.58 2.63
C GLY A 4 20.35 -25.06 2.50
N ILE A 5 19.22 -24.46 2.86
CA ILE A 5 19.15 -23.03 3.15
C ILE A 5 19.86 -22.76 4.49
N THR A 6 20.71 -21.74 4.56
CA THR A 6 21.31 -21.38 5.85
C THR A 6 20.29 -20.61 6.73
N PRO A 7 20.48 -20.56 8.05
CA PRO A 7 19.64 -19.73 8.93
C PRO A 7 19.59 -18.26 8.49
N GLU A 8 20.70 -17.71 8.00
CA GLU A 8 20.82 -16.32 7.54
C GLU A 8 20.00 -16.10 6.27
N GLU A 9 20.14 -16.99 5.27
CA GLU A 9 19.35 -16.93 4.03
C GLU A 9 17.84 -17.04 4.31
N PHE A 10 17.45 -17.88 5.27
CA PHE A 10 16.06 -18.02 5.68
C PHE A 10 15.55 -16.76 6.40
N SER A 11 16.32 -16.22 7.35
CA SER A 11 16.01 -14.98 8.06
C SER A 11 15.82 -13.82 7.08
N GLU A 12 16.71 -13.69 6.10
CA GLU A 12 16.64 -12.66 5.08
C GLU A 12 15.39 -12.78 4.21
N LEU A 13 15.07 -13.98 3.72
CA LEU A 13 13.85 -14.22 2.93
C LEU A 13 12.58 -13.91 3.73
N THR A 14 12.50 -14.34 4.99
CA THR A 14 11.33 -14.04 5.84
C THR A 14 11.22 -12.54 6.16
N SER A 15 12.36 -11.85 6.31
CA SER A 15 12.40 -10.39 6.49
C SER A 15 11.87 -9.66 5.26
N LEU A 16 12.18 -10.15 4.05
CA LEU A 16 11.64 -9.60 2.79
C LEU A 16 10.13 -9.79 2.67
N VAL A 17 9.58 -10.93 3.13
CA VAL A 17 8.13 -11.12 3.22
C VAL A 17 7.51 -10.07 4.14
N GLY A 18 8.07 -9.87 5.34
CA GLY A 18 7.60 -8.85 6.29
C GLY A 18 7.67 -7.44 5.70
N HIS A 19 8.77 -7.10 5.05
CA HIS A 19 8.96 -5.82 4.39
C HIS A 19 7.89 -5.56 3.30
N ALA A 20 7.65 -6.54 2.41
CA ALA A 20 6.63 -6.41 1.37
C ALA A 20 5.23 -6.23 1.97
N VAL A 21 4.90 -6.97 3.04
CA VAL A 21 3.63 -6.83 3.77
C VAL A 21 3.48 -5.42 4.36
N TRP A 22 4.53 -4.85 4.95
CA TRP A 22 4.49 -3.48 5.46
C TRP A 22 4.25 -2.45 4.36
N GLN A 23 4.92 -2.57 3.21
CA GLN A 23 4.68 -1.65 2.08
C GLN A 23 3.23 -1.74 1.58
N ILE A 24 2.65 -2.95 1.54
CA ILE A 24 1.23 -3.16 1.21
C ILE A 24 0.32 -2.46 2.22
N GLN A 25 0.60 -2.57 3.52
CA GLN A 25 -0.21 -1.90 4.57
C GLN A 25 -0.11 -0.37 4.47
N VAL A 26 1.05 0.18 4.10
CA VAL A 26 1.19 1.61 3.84
C VAL A 26 0.34 2.03 2.63
N LEU A 27 0.37 1.24 1.55
CA LEU A 27 -0.51 1.45 0.38
C LEU A 27 -2.00 1.40 0.77
N GLU A 28 -2.42 0.44 1.59
CA GLU A 28 -3.80 0.35 2.09
C GLU A 28 -4.24 1.63 2.81
N ARG A 29 -3.38 2.19 3.67
CA ARG A 29 -3.67 3.46 4.36
C ARG A 29 -3.79 4.64 3.39
N VAL A 30 -2.96 4.71 2.36
CA VAL A 30 -3.03 5.77 1.35
C VAL A 30 -4.28 5.61 0.49
N LEU A 31 -4.66 4.40 0.09
CA LEU A 31 -5.90 4.15 -0.65
C LEU A 31 -7.15 4.45 0.17
N ALA A 32 -7.16 4.13 1.46
CA ALA A 32 -8.23 4.52 2.36
C ALA A 32 -8.38 6.05 2.42
N SER A 33 -7.25 6.75 2.50
CA SER A 33 -7.22 8.21 2.54
C SER A 33 -7.68 8.84 1.22
N TYR A 34 -7.21 8.31 0.09
CA TYR A 34 -7.67 8.68 -1.26
C TYR A 34 -9.18 8.51 -1.37
N LEU A 35 -9.72 7.35 -0.97
CA LEU A 35 -11.14 7.07 -1.09
C LEU A 35 -11.98 8.06 -0.27
N VAL A 36 -11.58 8.36 0.96
CA VAL A 36 -12.30 9.34 1.79
C VAL A 36 -12.23 10.73 1.16
N MET A 37 -11.02 11.22 0.87
CA MET A 37 -10.81 12.60 0.41
C MET A 37 -11.37 12.90 -0.97
N VAL A 38 -11.33 11.94 -1.89
CA VAL A 38 -11.74 12.13 -3.28
C VAL A 38 -13.20 11.75 -3.49
N HIS A 39 -13.68 10.68 -2.85
CA HIS A 39 -14.98 10.08 -3.19
C HIS A 39 -16.05 10.19 -2.10
N GLN A 40 -15.70 10.43 -0.83
CA GLN A 40 -16.68 10.42 0.27
C GLN A 40 -16.96 11.81 0.87
N ILE A 41 -15.95 12.69 0.95
CA ILE A 41 -16.13 14.03 1.52
C ILE A 41 -16.94 14.93 0.57
N LYS A 42 -17.97 15.56 1.12
CA LYS A 42 -18.78 16.60 0.47
C LYS A 42 -18.55 17.95 1.16
N THR A 43 -18.89 19.05 0.50
CA THR A 43 -18.63 20.44 0.97
C THR A 43 -19.19 20.75 2.36
N HIS A 44 -20.24 20.04 2.80
CA HIS A 44 -20.91 20.26 4.09
C HIS A 44 -20.74 19.09 5.07
N THR A 45 -19.83 18.15 4.82
CA THR A 45 -19.58 17.03 5.74
C THR A 45 -18.92 17.56 7.01
N ALA A 46 -19.50 17.23 8.17
CA ALA A 46 -18.96 17.68 9.45
C ALA A 46 -17.62 16.99 9.76
N ARG A 47 -16.71 17.68 10.46
CA ARG A 47 -15.37 17.15 10.76
C ARG A 47 -15.41 15.78 11.48
N THR A 48 -16.32 15.61 12.44
CA THR A 48 -16.48 14.35 13.19
C THR A 48 -16.94 13.20 12.29
N GLU A 49 -17.76 13.49 11.28
CA GLU A 49 -18.15 12.51 10.27
C GLU A 49 -16.96 12.12 9.39
N ILE A 50 -16.15 13.10 8.97
CA ILE A 50 -14.91 12.85 8.20
C ILE A 50 -13.96 11.94 8.99
N GLU A 51 -13.72 12.24 10.27
CA GLU A 51 -12.88 11.42 11.15
C GLU A 51 -13.42 9.97 11.25
N THR A 52 -14.74 9.82 11.35
CA THR A 52 -15.41 8.51 11.36
C THR A 52 -15.23 7.76 10.03
N MET A 53 -15.31 8.47 8.89
CA MET A 53 -15.07 7.88 7.56
C MET A 53 -13.64 7.35 7.43
N PHE A 54 -12.64 8.09 7.91
CA PHE A 54 -11.24 7.63 7.93
C PHE A 54 -11.06 6.38 8.79
N VAL A 55 -11.57 6.38 10.03
CA VAL A 55 -11.46 5.23 10.94
C VAL A 55 -12.13 3.98 10.36
N LYS A 56 -13.32 4.13 9.75
CA LYS A 56 -14.05 3.02 9.13
C LYS A 56 -13.29 2.50 7.91
N THR A 57 -12.84 3.37 7.03
CA THR A 57 -12.20 2.99 5.76
C THR A 57 -10.82 2.39 5.97
N ALA A 58 -10.07 2.83 6.99
CA ALA A 58 -8.75 2.30 7.33
C ALA A 58 -8.75 0.82 7.78
N LYS A 59 -9.92 0.25 8.10
CA LYS A 59 -10.07 -1.17 8.46
C LYS A 59 -10.17 -2.09 7.25
N HIS A 60 -10.35 -1.54 6.05
CA HIS A 60 -10.46 -2.34 4.84
C HIS A 60 -9.08 -2.80 4.36
N THR A 61 -9.03 -4.06 3.92
CA THR A 61 -7.87 -4.60 3.21
C THR A 61 -7.79 -4.04 1.79
N LEU A 62 -6.64 -4.20 1.13
CA LEU A 62 -6.36 -3.70 -0.21
C LEU A 62 -7.43 -4.11 -1.25
N GLY A 63 -7.90 -5.35 -1.17
CA GLY A 63 -8.91 -5.88 -2.08
C GLY A 63 -10.29 -5.26 -1.86
N GLN A 64 -10.65 -4.99 -0.60
CA GLN A 64 -11.89 -4.30 -0.26
C GLN A 64 -11.83 -2.84 -0.70
N LEU A 65 -10.71 -2.14 -0.45
CA LEU A 65 -10.49 -0.76 -0.90
C LEU A 65 -10.62 -0.64 -2.42
N PHE A 66 -9.96 -1.52 -3.17
CA PHE A 66 -10.08 -1.54 -4.63
C PHE A 66 -11.51 -1.80 -5.10
N SER A 67 -12.22 -2.75 -4.49
CA SER A 67 -13.63 -3.00 -4.82
C SER A 67 -14.50 -1.75 -4.64
N VAL A 68 -14.28 -1.00 -3.55
CA VAL A 68 -15.02 0.24 -3.30
C VAL A 68 -14.64 1.33 -4.30
N ILE A 69 -13.35 1.55 -4.56
CA ILE A 69 -12.88 2.53 -5.57
C ILE A 69 -13.45 2.18 -6.96
N ARG A 70 -13.42 0.91 -7.37
CA ARG A 70 -13.95 0.50 -8.67
C ARG A 70 -15.46 0.77 -8.80
N LYS A 71 -16.20 0.64 -7.69
CA LYS A 71 -17.65 0.93 -7.64
C LYS A 71 -17.98 2.42 -7.75
N THR A 72 -17.03 3.33 -7.49
CA THR A 72 -17.29 4.76 -7.69
C THR A 72 -17.34 5.14 -9.17
N GLY A 73 -16.73 4.34 -10.05
CA GLY A 73 -16.64 4.64 -11.48
C GLY A 73 -15.67 5.79 -11.84
N GLU A 74 -15.09 6.45 -10.83
CA GLU A 74 -14.31 7.69 -10.97
C GLU A 74 -12.87 7.54 -10.46
N GLY A 75 -12.35 6.31 -10.40
CA GLY A 75 -10.96 6.07 -10.02
C GLY A 75 -9.97 6.49 -11.11
N PRO A 76 -8.67 6.65 -10.81
CA PRO A 76 -7.69 7.12 -11.80
C PRO A 76 -7.47 6.02 -12.85
N GLU A 77 -7.89 6.27 -14.09
CA GLU A 77 -7.97 5.24 -15.15
C GLU A 77 -6.66 4.49 -15.37
N SER A 78 -5.52 5.18 -15.33
CA SER A 78 -4.20 4.56 -15.51
C SER A 78 -3.73 3.72 -14.31
N LEU A 79 -4.28 3.96 -13.11
CA LEU A 79 -3.88 3.28 -11.88
C LEU A 79 -4.74 2.06 -11.56
N LEU A 80 -6.02 2.04 -11.94
CA LEU A 80 -6.92 0.94 -11.58
C LEU A 80 -6.47 -0.42 -12.15
N PRO A 81 -6.11 -0.56 -13.45
CA PRO A 81 -5.63 -1.84 -13.98
C PRO A 81 -4.31 -2.29 -13.34
N ARG A 82 -3.47 -1.32 -12.96
CA ARG A 82 -2.20 -1.58 -12.27
C ARG A 82 -2.43 -2.11 -10.86
N LEU A 83 -3.33 -1.47 -10.12
CA LEU A 83 -3.73 -1.90 -8.78
C LEU A 83 -4.41 -3.29 -8.80
N GLU A 84 -5.24 -3.57 -9.81
CA GLU A 84 -5.89 -4.88 -9.98
C GLU A 84 -4.85 -6.00 -10.15
N ARG A 85 -3.84 -5.81 -11.02
CA ARG A 85 -2.73 -6.75 -11.15
C ARG A 85 -1.96 -6.91 -9.85
N PHE A 86 -1.70 -5.81 -9.14
CA PHE A 86 -0.98 -5.86 -7.88
C PHE A 86 -1.74 -6.62 -6.78
N ILE A 87 -3.08 -6.60 -6.77
CA ILE A 87 -3.89 -7.39 -5.82
C ILE A 87 -3.66 -8.89 -6.00
N VAL A 88 -3.48 -9.36 -7.24
CA VAL A 88 -3.16 -10.78 -7.50
C VAL A 88 -1.85 -11.16 -6.82
N GLU A 89 -0.84 -10.29 -6.94
CA GLU A 89 0.47 -10.47 -6.32
C GLU A 89 0.41 -10.41 -4.80
N ARG A 90 -0.33 -9.44 -4.24
CA ARG A 90 -0.58 -9.36 -2.79
C ARG A 90 -1.21 -10.65 -2.29
N ASN A 91 -2.27 -11.13 -2.96
CA ASN A 91 -2.98 -12.35 -2.56
C ASN A 91 -2.07 -13.57 -2.61
N TRP A 92 -1.20 -13.65 -3.61
CA TRP A 92 -0.15 -14.67 -3.65
C TRP A 92 0.79 -14.54 -2.43
N LEU A 93 1.30 -13.35 -2.14
CA LEU A 93 2.22 -13.13 -1.03
C LEU A 93 1.65 -13.60 0.31
N VAL A 94 0.41 -13.20 0.63
CA VAL A 94 -0.18 -13.45 1.95
C VAL A 94 -0.77 -14.86 2.11
N HIS A 95 -1.22 -15.50 1.03
CA HIS A 95 -1.90 -16.80 1.13
C HIS A 95 -1.09 -17.96 0.58
N ARG A 96 -0.18 -17.72 -0.37
CA ARG A 96 0.40 -18.77 -1.22
C ARG A 96 1.92 -18.86 -1.21
N SER A 97 2.62 -17.76 -0.94
CA SER A 97 4.09 -17.67 -1.00
C SER A 97 4.81 -18.80 -0.26
N ARG A 98 4.40 -19.15 0.97
CA ARG A 98 5.11 -20.17 1.76
C ARG A 98 4.98 -21.59 1.22
N HIS A 99 3.78 -22.01 0.82
CA HIS A 99 3.52 -23.40 0.43
C HIS A 99 3.89 -23.67 -1.02
N GLU A 100 3.68 -22.69 -1.92
CA GLU A 100 4.09 -22.80 -3.32
C GLU A 100 5.62 -22.81 -3.48
N ASN A 101 6.37 -22.19 -2.56
CA ASN A 101 7.84 -22.09 -2.63
C ASN A 101 8.57 -23.03 -1.66
N ARG A 102 7.90 -24.05 -1.10
CA ARG A 102 8.50 -24.94 -0.08
C ARG A 102 9.81 -25.59 -0.54
N ARG A 103 9.87 -26.02 -1.80
CA ARG A 103 11.06 -26.66 -2.39
C ARG A 103 12.07 -25.65 -2.90
N ASP A 104 11.62 -24.44 -3.19
CA ASP A 104 12.44 -23.39 -3.79
C ASP A 104 13.47 -22.84 -2.81
N LEU A 105 13.21 -22.95 -1.50
CA LEU A 105 14.17 -22.66 -0.44
C LEU A 105 15.47 -23.49 -0.55
N TYR A 106 15.43 -24.67 -1.16
CA TYR A 106 16.58 -25.56 -1.26
C TYR A 106 17.36 -25.42 -2.58
N SER A 107 16.93 -24.51 -3.47
CA SER A 107 17.63 -24.20 -4.72
C SER A 107 18.09 -22.74 -4.71
N SER A 108 19.41 -22.51 -4.80
CA SER A 108 19.97 -21.16 -4.81
C SER A 108 19.35 -20.28 -5.91
N ALA A 109 19.23 -20.81 -7.13
CA ALA A 109 18.61 -20.07 -8.24
C ALA A 109 17.16 -19.66 -7.93
N LYS A 110 16.37 -20.59 -7.37
CA LYS A 110 14.97 -20.29 -7.04
C LYS A 110 14.82 -19.39 -5.82
N ARG A 111 15.71 -19.47 -4.82
CA ARG A 111 15.79 -18.49 -3.73
C ARG A 111 16.01 -17.08 -4.25
N THR A 112 16.92 -16.93 -5.22
CA THR A 112 17.18 -15.65 -5.87
C THR A 112 15.94 -15.12 -6.60
N SER A 113 15.23 -15.98 -7.35
CA SER A 113 13.98 -15.57 -8.01
C SER A 113 12.89 -15.17 -7.01
N LEU A 114 12.73 -15.90 -5.90
CA LEU A 114 11.77 -15.57 -4.85
C LEU A 114 12.10 -14.21 -4.22
N ARG A 115 13.37 -13.98 -3.88
CA ARG A 115 13.87 -12.69 -3.39
C ARG A 115 13.51 -11.55 -4.34
N GLN A 116 13.82 -11.69 -5.62
CA GLN A 116 13.52 -10.67 -6.63
C GLN A 116 12.03 -10.37 -6.70
N ARG A 117 11.17 -11.40 -6.66
CA ARG A 117 9.72 -11.24 -6.64
C ARG A 117 9.24 -10.48 -5.39
N LEU A 118 9.76 -10.82 -4.21
CA LEU A 118 9.42 -10.13 -2.95
C LEU A 118 9.81 -8.65 -2.98
N CYS A 119 11.02 -8.33 -3.47
CA CYS A 119 11.45 -6.95 -3.65
C CYS A 119 10.56 -6.20 -4.65
N ALA A 120 10.27 -6.81 -5.82
CA ALA A 120 9.40 -6.21 -6.82
C ALA A 120 8.00 -5.92 -6.28
N THR A 121 7.45 -6.81 -5.44
CA THR A 121 6.15 -6.59 -4.77
C THR A 121 6.20 -5.42 -3.80
N ALA A 122 7.29 -5.27 -3.03
CA ALA A 122 7.48 -4.14 -2.13
C ALA A 122 7.63 -2.81 -2.89
N ASP A 123 8.44 -2.80 -3.95
CA ASP A 123 8.68 -1.63 -4.79
C ASP A 123 7.42 -1.19 -5.54
N GLU A 124 6.63 -2.14 -6.03
CA GLU A 124 5.36 -1.85 -6.69
C GLU A 124 4.33 -1.28 -5.72
N ALA A 125 4.24 -1.80 -4.50
CA ALA A 125 3.40 -1.23 -3.45
C ALA A 125 3.78 0.24 -3.16
N LEU A 126 5.08 0.51 -3.01
CA LEU A 126 5.61 1.86 -2.79
C LEU A 126 5.30 2.79 -3.98
N SER A 127 5.45 2.28 -5.20
CA SER A 127 5.22 3.05 -6.41
C SER A 127 3.73 3.37 -6.62
N LEU A 128 2.83 2.41 -6.37
CA LEU A 128 1.38 2.65 -6.35
C LEU A 128 1.00 3.64 -5.25
N MET A 129 1.60 3.53 -4.07
CA MET A 129 1.35 4.43 -2.95
C MET A 129 1.66 5.88 -3.35
N LYS A 130 2.83 6.14 -3.93
CA LYS A 130 3.20 7.46 -4.44
C LYS A 130 2.23 7.96 -5.53
N ALA A 131 1.82 7.09 -6.43
CA ALA A 131 0.90 7.45 -7.51
C ALA A 131 -0.50 7.85 -7.00
N PHE A 132 -1.04 7.12 -6.01
CA PHE A 132 -2.33 7.47 -5.39
C PHE A 132 -2.23 8.70 -4.50
N GLN A 133 -1.10 8.92 -3.82
CA GLN A 133 -0.86 10.17 -3.13
C GLN A 133 -0.89 11.35 -4.11
N GLN A 134 -0.18 11.26 -5.24
CA GLN A 134 -0.20 12.29 -6.27
C GLN A 134 -1.59 12.53 -6.85
N ALA A 135 -2.36 11.46 -7.11
CA ALA A 135 -3.75 11.58 -7.58
C ALA A 135 -4.64 12.31 -6.56
N THR A 136 -4.42 12.05 -5.27
CA THR A 136 -5.12 12.77 -4.18
C THR A 136 -4.75 14.24 -4.16
N GLU A 137 -3.45 14.56 -4.21
CA GLU A 137 -2.95 15.94 -4.22
C GLU A 137 -3.51 16.73 -5.41
N ASN A 138 -3.50 16.13 -6.61
CA ASN A 138 -4.07 16.75 -7.81
C ASN A 138 -5.56 17.05 -7.65
N HIS A 139 -6.32 16.15 -7.01
CA HIS A 139 -7.74 16.38 -6.73
C HIS A 139 -7.95 17.55 -5.76
N LEU A 140 -7.16 17.62 -4.68
CA LEU A 140 -7.26 18.70 -3.69
C LEU A 140 -6.86 20.06 -4.28
N ILE A 141 -5.82 20.09 -5.11
CA ILE A 141 -5.41 21.29 -5.86
C ILE A 141 -6.52 21.75 -6.79
N GLY A 142 -7.17 20.81 -7.51
CA GLY A 142 -8.33 21.12 -8.33
C GLY A 142 -9.52 21.70 -7.56
N ARG A 143 -9.59 21.48 -6.23
CA ARG A 143 -10.58 22.07 -5.32
C ARG A 143 -10.11 23.35 -4.62
N GLY A 144 -8.94 23.89 -4.99
CA GLY A 144 -8.45 25.19 -4.52
C GLY A 144 -7.45 25.13 -3.37
N MET A 145 -6.99 23.96 -2.94
CA MET A 145 -5.89 23.88 -1.96
C MET A 145 -4.54 24.12 -2.65
N THR A 146 -3.65 24.89 -2.04
CA THR A 146 -2.29 25.07 -2.56
C THR A 146 -1.38 23.93 -2.11
N LYS A 147 -0.37 23.60 -2.93
CA LYS A 147 0.65 22.60 -2.57
C LYS A 147 1.40 22.98 -1.27
N ALA A 148 1.65 24.28 -1.07
CA ALA A 148 2.30 24.79 0.13
C ALA A 148 1.50 24.51 1.40
N GLU A 149 0.18 24.63 1.36
CA GLU A 149 -0.69 24.30 2.50
C GLU A 149 -0.66 22.80 2.83
N ILE A 150 -0.69 21.94 1.80
CA ILE A 150 -0.58 20.48 1.96
C ILE A 150 0.76 20.12 2.62
N GLU A 151 1.86 20.66 2.12
CA GLU A 151 3.21 20.41 2.64
C GLU A 151 3.41 20.92 4.07
N ALA A 152 2.92 22.13 4.37
CA ALA A 152 2.98 22.71 5.71
C ALA A 152 2.22 21.85 6.73
N ARG A 153 1.02 21.37 6.37
CA ARG A 153 0.23 20.49 7.24
C ARG A 153 0.91 19.14 7.44
N ALA A 154 1.46 18.55 6.38
CA ALA A 154 2.21 17.31 6.49
C ALA A 154 3.45 17.44 7.38
N LYS A 155 4.16 18.59 7.33
CA LYS A 155 5.31 18.88 8.19
C LYS A 155 4.90 18.99 9.66
N GLN A 156 3.78 19.63 9.95
CA GLN A 156 3.24 19.76 11.31
C GLN A 156 2.88 18.40 11.91
N ILE A 157 2.15 17.55 11.17
CA ILE A 157 1.79 16.20 11.63
C ILE A 157 3.04 15.34 11.90
N ARG A 158 4.06 15.42 11.03
CA ARG A 158 5.35 14.72 11.26
C ARG A 158 6.07 15.19 12.52
N LYS A 159 5.92 16.47 12.88
CA LYS A 159 6.48 17.01 14.12
C LYS A 159 5.75 16.43 15.34
N GLU A 160 4.42 16.46 15.33
CA GLU A 160 3.57 15.91 16.40
C GLU A 160 3.87 14.43 16.66
N TRP A 161 4.06 13.62 15.62
CA TRP A 161 4.38 12.19 15.78
C TRP A 161 5.75 11.93 16.41
N ARG A 162 6.75 12.79 16.16
CA ARG A 162 8.08 12.67 16.79
C ARG A 162 8.07 13.12 18.25
N GLU A 163 7.18 14.05 18.59
CA GLU A 163 7.06 14.59 19.96
C GLU A 163 6.13 13.74 20.84
N SER A 164 5.29 12.89 20.23
CA SER A 164 4.38 11.97 20.92
C SER A 164 4.92 10.54 21.07
N ALA A 165 6.15 10.28 20.60
CA ALA A 165 6.85 9.00 20.67
C ALA A 165 7.96 9.05 21.73
#